data_AF-A0A061EF15-F1
#
_entry.id   AF-A0A061EF15-F1
#
_cell.length_a   1.000
_cell.length_b   1.000
_cell.length_c   1.000
_cell.angle_alpha   90.00
_cell.angle_beta   90.00
_cell.angle_gamma   90.00
#
_symmetry.space_group_name_H-M   'P 1'
#
loop_
_entity.id
_entity.type
_entity.pdbx_description
1 polymer ?
#
loop_
_entity_poly.entity_id
_entity_poly.type
_entity_poly.pdbx_seq_one_letter_code
_entity_poly.pdbx_strand_id
1 'polypeptide(L)'
;MFKMEPGEDITSMFDRFTNITNKLCQLGKPIPKHELVKRLLRSLPKSWKPKVTAIREAKDLNIITLDEIYGSFLTHELELKEEEKEDRREAKEKKKSIALKASM
;
A
#
# COMPACT_ATOMS: atom_id res chain seq x y z
N MET A 1 -15.53 -9.53 3.90
CA MET A 1 -14.61 -8.49 4.46
C MET A 1 -13.81 -7.93 3.30
N PHE A 2 -13.73 -6.60 3.15
CA PHE A 2 -12.98 -5.95 2.07
C PHE A 2 -11.48 -6.26 2.19
N LYS A 3 -10.82 -6.54 1.06
CA LYS A 3 -9.39 -6.87 0.96
C LYS A 3 -8.85 -6.34 -0.35
N MET A 4 -7.56 -5.99 -0.34
CA MET A 4 -6.79 -5.67 -1.53
C MET A 4 -6.67 -6.91 -2.42
N GLU A 5 -6.84 -6.73 -3.72
CA GLU A 5 -6.77 -7.78 -4.72
C GLU A 5 -5.31 -8.03 -5.17
N PRO A 6 -4.99 -9.25 -5.65
CA PRO A 6 -3.66 -9.53 -6.18
C PRO A 6 -3.32 -8.61 -7.36
N GLY A 7 -2.21 -7.88 -7.28
CA GLY A 7 -1.77 -6.95 -8.33
C GLY A 7 -2.50 -5.60 -8.36
N GLU A 8 -3.44 -5.38 -7.44
CA GLU A 8 -4.04 -4.06 -7.21
C GLU A 8 -2.99 -3.11 -6.61
N ASP A 9 -3.03 -1.82 -6.96
CA ASP A 9 -2.21 -0.79 -6.31
C ASP A 9 -2.98 -0.06 -5.20
N ILE A 10 -2.26 0.71 -4.38
CA ILE A 10 -2.84 1.42 -3.23
C ILE A 10 -3.94 2.40 -3.66
N THR A 11 -3.75 3.12 -4.77
CA THR A 11 -4.73 4.07 -5.30
C THR A 11 -6.04 3.37 -5.69
N SER A 12 -5.94 2.32 -6.50
CA SER A 12 -7.08 1.52 -6.96
C SER A 12 -7.83 0.90 -5.78
N MET A 13 -7.11 0.33 -4.81
CA MET A 13 -7.70 -0.22 -3.60
C MET A 13 -8.44 0.83 -2.78
N PHE A 14 -7.84 2.02 -2.60
CA PHE A 14 -8.44 3.12 -1.88
C PHE A 14 -9.71 3.66 -2.57
N ASP A 15 -9.70 3.78 -3.89
CA ASP A 15 -10.87 4.20 -4.68
C ASP A 15 -12.03 3.21 -4.54
N ARG A 16 -11.75 1.90 -4.59
CA ARG A 16 -12.80 0.90 -4.34
C ARG A 16 -13.31 0.96 -2.92
N PHE A 17 -12.43 1.13 -1.94
CA PHE A 17 -12.79 1.24 -0.54
C PHE A 17 -13.73 2.43 -0.31
N THR A 18 -13.35 3.63 -0.79
CA THR A 18 -14.15 4.85 -0.64
C THR A 18 -15.48 4.77 -1.37
N ASN A 19 -15.51 4.20 -2.58
CA ASN A 19 -16.76 3.97 -3.31
C ASN A 19 -17.74 3.08 -2.52
N ILE A 20 -17.25 1.99 -1.92
CA ILE A 20 -18.08 1.09 -1.09
C ILE A 20 -18.59 1.83 0.16
N THR A 21 -17.73 2.58 0.85
CA THR A 21 -18.11 3.29 2.08
C THR A 21 -19.09 4.42 1.82
N ASN A 22 -18.94 5.11 0.67
CA ASN A 22 -19.86 6.15 0.23
C ASN A 22 -21.23 5.56 -0.11
N LYS A 23 -21.28 4.43 -0.82
CA LYS A 23 -22.53 3.71 -1.08
C LYS A 23 -23.21 3.27 0.21
N LEU A 24 -22.47 2.75 1.19
CA LEU A 24 -23.02 2.38 2.50
C LEU A 24 -23.60 3.59 3.24
N CYS A 25 -22.91 4.74 3.19
CA CYS A 25 -23.42 5.99 3.75
C CYS A 25 -24.75 6.41 3.11
N GLN A 26 -24.84 6.36 1.78
CA GLN A 26 -26.07 6.67 1.03
C GLN A 26 -27.23 5.72 1.35
N LEU A 27 -26.93 4.47 1.69
CA LEU A 27 -27.91 3.47 2.13
C LEU A 27 -28.31 3.62 3.62
N GLY A 28 -27.93 4.71 4.28
CA GLY A 28 -28.23 4.95 5.69
C GLY A 28 -27.42 4.09 6.67
N LYS A 29 -26.29 3.53 6.22
CA LYS A 29 -25.37 2.70 7.03
C LYS A 29 -23.99 3.35 7.12
N PRO A 30 -23.88 4.58 7.66
CA PRO A 30 -22.59 5.25 7.78
C PRO A 30 -21.67 4.46 8.71
N ILE A 31 -20.41 4.31 8.31
CA ILE A 31 -19.37 3.69 9.14
C ILE A 31 -18.59 4.82 9.83
N PRO A 32 -18.36 4.74 11.16
CA PRO A 32 -17.53 5.70 11.87
C PRO A 32 -16.12 5.81 11.25
N LYS A 33 -15.57 7.03 11.20
CA LYS A 33 -14.26 7.29 10.56
C LYS A 33 -13.13 6.42 11.13
N HIS A 34 -13.05 6.28 12.45
CA HIS A 34 -12.05 5.43 13.11
C HIS A 34 -12.17 3.94 12.70
N GLU A 35 -13.39 3.49 12.40
CA GLU A 35 -13.65 2.12 11.99
C GLU A 35 -13.27 1.92 10.51
N LEU A 36 -13.44 2.94 9.67
CA LEU A 36 -12.92 2.94 8.31
C LEU A 36 -11.39 2.80 8.29
N VAL A 37 -10.67 3.57 9.11
CA VAL A 37 -9.21 3.46 9.26
C VAL A 37 -8.81 2.03 9.64
N LYS A 38 -9.44 1.47 10.68
CA LYS A 38 -9.16 0.10 11.13
C LYS A 38 -9.45 -0.94 10.04
N ARG A 39 -10.49 -0.74 9.22
CA ARG A 39 -10.83 -1.62 8.10
C ARG A 39 -9.82 -1.54 6.97
N LEU A 40 -9.38 -0.33 6.60
CA LEU A 40 -8.34 -0.11 5.60
C LEU A 40 -7.01 -0.76 6.00
N LEU A 41 -6.60 -0.62 7.27
CA LEU A 41 -5.40 -1.30 7.78
C LEU A 41 -5.50 -2.84 7.75
N ARG A 42 -6.71 -3.40 7.85
CA ARG A 42 -6.94 -4.86 7.79
C ARG A 42 -7.11 -5.39 6.37
N SER A 43 -7.35 -4.53 5.38
CA SER A 43 -7.55 -4.93 3.98
C SER A 43 -6.24 -5.15 3.23
N LEU A 44 -5.13 -4.60 3.72
CA LEU A 44 -3.82 -4.75 3.10
C LEU A 44 -3.26 -6.19 3.19
N PRO A 45 -2.44 -6.62 2.21
CA PRO A 45 -1.83 -7.93 2.22
C PRO A 45 -0.71 -8.04 3.27
N LYS A 46 -0.29 -9.28 3.56
CA LYS A 46 0.71 -9.57 4.62
C LYS A 46 2.05 -8.85 4.42
N SER A 47 2.42 -8.53 3.17
CA SER A 47 3.64 -7.78 2.85
C SER A 47 3.65 -6.38 3.49
N TRP A 48 2.49 -5.76 3.71
CA TRP A 48 2.37 -4.45 4.34
C TRP A 48 2.37 -4.50 5.87
N LYS A 49 2.44 -5.71 6.47
CA LYS A 49 2.39 -5.88 7.93
C LYS A 49 3.40 -5.01 8.68
N PRO A 50 4.66 -4.86 8.26
CA PRO A 50 5.61 -3.97 8.94
C PRO A 50 5.13 -2.51 8.97
N LYS A 51 4.70 -1.97 7.83
CA LYS A 51 4.17 -0.59 7.74
C LYS A 51 2.91 -0.41 8.59
N VAL A 52 2.00 -1.37 8.56
CA VAL A 52 0.78 -1.35 9.38
C VAL A 52 1.10 -1.38 10.87
N THR A 53 2.06 -2.20 11.31
CA THR A 53 2.51 -2.25 12.71
C THR A 53 3.10 -0.90 13.13
N ALA A 54 4.00 -0.32 12.34
CA ALA A 54 4.60 0.98 12.63
C ALA A 54 3.55 2.10 12.80
N ILE A 55 2.52 2.11 11.95
CA ILE A 55 1.41 3.07 12.07
C ILE A 55 0.64 2.87 13.39
N ARG A 56 0.38 1.61 13.77
CA ARG A 56 -0.34 1.28 15.01
C ARG A 56 0.43 1.65 16.28
N GLU A 57 1.75 1.57 16.22
CA GLU A 57 2.64 1.93 17.34
C GLU A 57 2.84 3.45 17.44
N ALA A 58 2.90 4.15 16.31
CA ALA A 58 3.23 5.58 16.27
C ALA A 58 2.01 6.52 16.38
N LYS A 59 0.80 6.06 16.02
CA LYS A 59 -0.38 6.93 15.89
C LYS A 59 -1.64 6.36 16.55
N ASP A 60 -2.49 7.24 17.08
CA ASP A 60 -3.83 6.86 17.54
C ASP A 60 -4.79 6.68 16.35
N LEU A 61 -5.24 5.44 16.15
CA LEU A 61 -6.15 5.06 15.06
C LEU A 61 -7.55 5.69 15.17
N ASN A 62 -7.91 6.27 16.31
CA ASN A 62 -9.19 6.96 16.47
C ASN A 62 -9.12 8.43 16.06
N ILE A 63 -7.92 9.00 15.97
CA ILE A 63 -7.68 10.41 15.61
C ILE A 63 -7.21 10.54 14.17
N ILE A 64 -6.35 9.61 13.72
CA ILE A 64 -5.77 9.67 12.38
C ILE A 64 -6.86 9.63 11.28
N THR A 65 -6.63 10.38 10.23
CA THR A 65 -7.55 10.45 9.09
C THR A 65 -7.26 9.37 8.05
N LEU A 66 -8.26 9.05 7.22
CA LEU A 66 -8.09 8.14 6.09
C LEU A 66 -7.07 8.68 5.08
N ASP A 67 -7.09 9.98 4.83
CA ASP A 67 -6.21 10.63 3.85
C ASP A 67 -4.74 10.58 4.29
N GLU A 68 -4.46 10.73 5.59
CA GLU A 68 -3.10 10.55 6.13
C GLU A 68 -2.59 9.12 5.99
N ILE A 69 -3.46 8.12 6.23
CA ILE A 69 -3.13 6.70 6.01
C ILE A 69 -2.85 6.45 4.53
N TYR A 70 -3.73 6.95 3.68
CA TYR A 70 -3.61 6.81 2.22
C TYR A 70 -2.30 7.42 1.72
N GLY A 71 -1.99 8.66 2.11
CA GLY A 71 -0.74 9.32 1.76
C GLY A 71 0.48 8.53 2.23
N SER A 72 0.46 8.02 3.47
CA SER A 72 1.56 7.21 4.01
C SER A 72 1.79 5.91 3.22
N PHE A 73 0.72 5.27 2.75
CA PHE A 73 0.82 4.07 1.92
C PHE A 73 1.22 4.37 0.49
N LEU A 74 0.72 5.45 -0.10
CA LEU A 74 1.10 5.86 -1.44
C LEU A 74 2.59 6.20 -1.53
N THR A 75 3.12 6.98 -0.58
CA THR A 75 4.55 7.27 -0.51
C THR A 75 5.37 5.99 -0.41
N HIS A 76 4.97 5.06 0.47
CA HIS A 76 5.68 3.79 0.62
C HIS A 76 5.62 2.92 -0.64
N GLU A 77 4.50 2.89 -1.35
CA GLU A 77 4.38 2.15 -2.61
C GLU A 77 5.30 2.72 -3.69
N LEU A 78 5.43 4.06 -3.75
CA LEU A 78 6.31 4.73 -4.69
C LEU A 78 7.78 4.46 -4.38
N GLU A 79 8.19 4.53 -3.11
CA GLU A 79 9.55 4.19 -2.65
C GLU A 79 9.92 2.75 -3.06
N LEU A 80 9.06 1.76 -2.76
CA LEU A 80 9.29 0.37 -3.15
C LEU A 80 9.41 0.20 -4.66
N LYS A 81 8.57 0.90 -5.45
CA LYS A 81 8.63 0.86 -6.92
C LYS A 81 9.93 1.46 -7.45
N GLU A 82 10.52 2.44 -6.77
CA GLU A 82 11.81 3.04 -7.13
C GLU A 82 12.97 2.10 -6.79
N GLU A 83 13.01 1.55 -5.58
CA GLU A 83 14.00 0.56 -5.14
C GLU A 83 14.03 -0.64 -6.10
N GLU A 84 12.87 -1.21 -6.44
CA GLU A 84 12.81 -2.32 -7.40
C GLU A 84 13.33 -1.94 -8.80
N LYS A 85 13.16 -0.69 -9.24
CA LYS A 85 13.70 -0.23 -10.53
C LYS A 85 15.22 -0.16 -10.48
N GLU A 86 15.79 0.29 -9.37
CA GLU A 86 17.22 0.36 -9.14
C GLU A 86 17.85 -1.03 -9.08
N ASP A 87 17.29 -1.93 -8.28
CA ASP A 87 17.71 -3.34 -8.20
C ASP A 87 17.73 -4.03 -9.57
N ARG A 88 16.69 -3.77 -10.39
CA ARG A 88 16.60 -4.30 -11.76
C ARG A 88 17.65 -3.72 -12.68
N ARG A 89 18.06 -2.45 -12.50
CA ARG A 89 19.14 -1.83 -13.28
C ARG A 89 20.49 -2.43 -12.90
N GLU A 90 20.79 -2.51 -11.61
CA GLU A 90 22.03 -3.12 -11.13
C GLU A 90 22.17 -4.58 -11.57
N ALA A 91 21.10 -5.36 -11.47
CA ALA A 91 21.11 -6.76 -11.89
C ALA A 91 21.38 -6.91 -13.40
N LYS A 92 20.89 -5.97 -14.23
CA LYS A 92 21.16 -5.96 -15.68
C LYS A 92 22.62 -5.60 -15.97
N GLU A 93 23.19 -4.64 -15.26
CA GLU A 93 24.60 -4.24 -15.42
C GLU A 93 25.56 -5.34 -14.99
N LYS A 94 25.30 -5.98 -13.84
CA LYS A 94 26.07 -7.13 -13.35
C LYS A 94 26.07 -8.28 -14.38
N LYS A 95 24.91 -8.60 -14.97
CA LYS A 95 24.79 -9.64 -16.02
C LYS A 95 25.58 -9.29 -17.29
N LYS A 96 25.54 -8.04 -17.75
CA LYS A 96 26.33 -7.58 -18.91
C LYS A 96 27.83 -7.70 -18.65
N SER A 97 28.30 -7.30 -17.47
CA SER A 97 29.72 -7.39 -17.09
C SER A 97 30.22 -8.83 -17.07
N ILE A 98 29.45 -9.77 -16.53
CA ILE A 98 29.81 -11.20 -16.50
C ILE A 98 29.89 -11.77 -17.93
N ALA A 99 28.91 -11.47 -18.78
CA ALA A 99 28.93 -11.92 -20.18
C ALA A 99 30.14 -11.40 -20.96
N LEU A 100 30.53 -10.14 -20.73
CA LEU A 100 31.71 -9.55 -21.38
C LEU A 100 33.02 -10.24 -20.96
N LYS A 101 33.12 -10.64 -19.68
CA LYS A 101 34.30 -11.34 -19.14
C LYS A 101 34.40 -12.80 -19.61
N ALA A 102 33.27 -13.44 -19.93
CA ALA A 102 33.25 -14.84 -20.36
C ALA A 102 33.58 -15.03 -21.85
N SER A 103 33.57 -13.96 -22.64
CA SER A 103 33.88 -13.97 -24.07
C SER A 103 35.32 -13.53 -24.40
N MET A 104 36.17 -13.34 -23.38
CA MET A 104 37.63 -13.14 -23.50
C MET A 104 38.35 -14.35 -22.94
#